data_AF-A0A661F4I0-F1
#
_entry.id   AF-A0A661F4I0-F1
#
_cell.length_a   1.000
_cell.length_b   1.000
_cell.length_c   1.000
_cell.angle_alpha   90.00
_cell.angle_beta   90.00
_cell.angle_gamma   90.00
#
_symmetry.space_group_name_H-M   'P 1'
#
loop_
_entity.id
_entity.type
_entity.pdbx_description
1 polymer ?
#
loop_
_entity_poly.entity_id
_entity_poly.type
_entity_poly.pdbx_seq_one_letter_code
_entity_poly.pdbx_strand_id
1 'polypeptide(L)'
;MATFLLGGCASNVAVDYDQKIDFSKLKTYNLFIPDTPRAGHVKLDNPMIAERINHAIEQQLGVDGYQQATSNPDFLVTYHLQVKQEVDSRNTGFNTSVGVGRGSYGRYGGMGMTYGGPSYEVYSYEKGIMTIDVLTPADKKLIWRG
;
A
#
# COMPACT_ATOMS: atom_id res chain seq x y z
N MET A 1 19.98 -21.62 -23.50
CA MET A 1 18.91 -20.66 -23.14
C MET A 1 18.98 -20.42 -21.65
N ALA A 2 19.32 -19.20 -21.23
CA ALA A 2 19.37 -18.84 -19.81
C ALA A 2 18.04 -18.20 -19.43
N THR A 3 17.28 -18.86 -18.56
CA THR A 3 16.00 -18.37 -18.04
C THR A 3 16.27 -17.45 -16.85
N PHE A 4 16.04 -16.16 -17.02
CA PHE A 4 16.01 -15.19 -15.93
C PHE A 4 14.66 -15.30 -15.21
N LEU A 5 14.68 -15.69 -13.94
CA LEU A 5 13.52 -15.58 -13.04
C LEU A 5 13.55 -14.19 -12.40
N LEU A 6 12.67 -13.30 -12.86
CA LEU A 6 12.40 -12.02 -12.22
C LEU A 6 11.53 -12.27 -10.99
N GLY A 7 12.17 -12.42 -9.82
CA GLY A 7 11.46 -12.40 -8.53
C GLY A 7 11.11 -10.95 -8.16
N GLY A 8 9.85 -10.56 -8.38
CA GLY A 8 9.32 -9.29 -7.88
C GLY A 8 9.04 -9.35 -6.38
N CYS A 9 9.38 -8.29 -5.64
CA CYS A 9 9.00 -8.16 -4.23
C CYS A 9 7.48 -8.19 -4.09
N ALA A 10 6.97 -9.18 -3.37
CA ALA A 10 5.57 -9.24 -2.99
C ALA A 10 5.24 -8.07 -2.05
N SER A 11 4.20 -7.31 -2.38
CA SER A 11 3.54 -6.42 -1.43
C SER A 11 2.97 -7.25 -0.27
N ASN A 12 3.14 -6.80 0.96
CA ASN A 12 2.54 -7.45 2.13
C ASN A 12 1.02 -7.32 2.06
N VAL A 13 0.32 -8.40 1.68
CA VAL A 13 -1.14 -8.51 1.73
C VAL A 13 -1.50 -9.17 3.06
N ALA A 14 -2.37 -8.54 3.85
CA ALA A 14 -2.84 -9.07 5.12
C ALA A 14 -4.30 -9.48 4.96
N VAL A 15 -4.59 -10.77 5.13
CA VAL A 15 -5.93 -11.34 4.94
C VAL A 15 -6.48 -11.84 6.27
N ASP A 16 -7.74 -11.52 6.58
CA ASP A 16 -8.48 -11.97 7.75
C ASP A 16 -9.88 -12.45 7.34
N TYR A 17 -10.39 -13.52 7.96
CA TYR A 17 -11.67 -14.12 7.59
C TYR A 17 -12.36 -14.86 8.73
N ASP A 18 -13.70 -14.90 8.71
CA ASP A 18 -14.51 -15.62 9.70
C ASP A 18 -14.45 -17.13 9.41
N GLN A 19 -13.73 -17.87 10.23
CA GLN A 19 -13.56 -19.33 10.12
C GLN A 19 -14.87 -20.12 10.24
N LYS A 20 -15.96 -19.49 10.74
CA LYS A 20 -17.27 -20.15 10.88
C LYS A 20 -18.07 -20.15 9.58
N ILE A 21 -17.64 -19.40 8.57
CA ILE A 21 -18.32 -19.28 7.29
C ILE A 21 -17.81 -20.36 6.32
N ASP A 22 -18.75 -21.06 5.71
CA ASP A 22 -18.47 -22.02 4.66
C ASP A 22 -18.50 -21.32 3.30
N PHE A 23 -17.34 -20.80 2.88
CA PHE A 23 -17.17 -20.09 1.62
C PHE A 23 -17.46 -20.95 0.37
N SER A 24 -17.48 -22.29 0.49
CA SER A 24 -17.77 -23.18 -0.64
C SER A 24 -19.22 -23.07 -1.13
N LYS A 25 -20.12 -22.61 -0.25
CA LYS A 25 -21.54 -22.41 -0.53
C LYS A 25 -21.84 -21.09 -1.24
N LEU A 26 -20.90 -20.15 -1.21
CA LEU A 26 -21.05 -18.88 -1.90
C LEU A 26 -20.80 -19.08 -3.40
N LYS A 27 -21.68 -18.52 -4.24
CA LYS A 27 -21.58 -18.60 -5.71
C LYS A 27 -21.80 -17.26 -6.37
N THR A 28 -22.59 -16.40 -5.77
CA THR A 28 -22.99 -15.14 -6.35
C THR A 28 -22.56 -13.96 -5.50
N TYR A 29 -22.15 -12.88 -6.16
CA TYR A 29 -21.73 -11.66 -5.50
C TYR A 29 -22.41 -10.43 -6.08
N ASN A 30 -22.46 -9.37 -5.30
CA ASN A 30 -22.76 -8.04 -5.82
C ASN A 30 -21.69 -7.05 -5.34
N LEU A 31 -21.30 -6.12 -6.22
CA LEU A 31 -20.47 -5.00 -5.83
C LEU A 31 -21.33 -4.03 -5.03
N PHE A 32 -21.07 -3.94 -3.73
CA PHE A 32 -21.62 -2.93 -2.86
C PHE A 32 -20.64 -1.77 -2.84
N ILE A 33 -20.90 -0.77 -3.68
CA ILE A 33 -20.18 0.49 -3.63
C ILE A 33 -21.07 1.43 -2.82
N PRO A 34 -20.83 1.59 -1.49
CA PRO A 34 -21.50 2.67 -0.77
C PRO A 34 -21.15 3.99 -1.45
N ASP A 35 -22.05 4.98 -1.40
CA ASP A 35 -21.74 6.38 -1.70
C ASP A 35 -20.63 6.84 -0.74
N THR A 36 -19.40 6.47 -1.02
CA THR A 36 -18.30 6.56 -0.07
C THR A 36 -17.75 7.98 -0.12
N PRO A 37 -17.39 8.55 1.05
CA PRO A 37 -16.71 9.82 1.08
C PRO A 37 -15.43 9.68 0.27
N ARG A 38 -15.25 10.59 -0.69
CA ARG A 38 -13.98 10.86 -1.33
C ARG A 38 -12.85 10.73 -0.30
N ALA A 39 -11.74 10.08 -0.68
CA ALA A 39 -10.58 9.90 0.18
C ALA A 39 -9.99 11.26 0.62
N GLY A 40 -10.48 12.38 0.08
CA GLY A 40 -10.01 13.73 0.36
C GLY A 40 -8.69 14.01 -0.36
N HIS A 41 -8.29 13.11 -1.26
CA HIS A 41 -7.03 13.12 -1.98
C HIS A 41 -7.31 13.03 -3.48
N VAL A 42 -6.95 14.09 -4.21
CA VAL A 42 -7.17 14.25 -5.66
C VAL A 42 -6.71 13.04 -6.48
N LYS A 43 -5.65 12.35 -6.04
CA LYS A 43 -5.13 11.15 -6.72
C LYS A 43 -6.07 9.96 -6.61
N LEU A 44 -6.73 9.77 -5.47
CA LEU A 44 -7.61 8.62 -5.20
C LEU A 44 -9.06 8.90 -5.61
N ASP A 45 -9.48 10.17 -5.63
CA ASP A 45 -10.84 10.60 -6.01
C ASP A 45 -11.07 10.58 -7.54
N ASN A 46 -10.20 9.88 -8.28
CA ASN A 46 -10.30 9.74 -9.73
C ASN A 46 -11.28 8.61 -10.10
N PRO A 47 -12.36 8.88 -10.86
CA PRO A 47 -13.33 7.85 -11.26
C PRO A 47 -12.70 6.69 -12.05
N MET A 48 -11.60 6.93 -12.78
CA MET A 48 -10.88 5.86 -13.49
C MET A 48 -10.23 4.85 -12.54
N ILE A 49 -9.90 5.24 -11.31
CA ILE A 49 -9.37 4.30 -10.32
C ILE A 49 -10.48 3.38 -9.83
N ALA A 50 -11.66 3.92 -9.53
CA ALA A 50 -12.82 3.13 -9.15
C ALA A 50 -13.19 2.10 -10.23
N GLU A 51 -13.22 2.51 -11.50
CA GLU A 51 -13.49 1.62 -12.63
C GLU A 51 -12.47 0.48 -12.74
N ARG A 52 -11.18 0.80 -12.59
CA ARG A 52 -10.10 -0.21 -12.61
C ARG A 52 -10.21 -1.20 -11.46
N ILE A 53 -10.53 -0.73 -10.26
CA ILE A 53 -10.71 -1.58 -9.08
C ILE A 53 -11.91 -2.50 -9.28
N ASN A 54 -13.06 -1.96 -9.71
CA ASN A 54 -14.25 -2.76 -9.98
C ASN A 54 -13.96 -3.85 -11.00
N HIS A 55 -13.36 -3.50 -12.13
CA HIS A 55 -13.00 -4.46 -13.17
C HIS A 55 -12.01 -5.52 -12.68
N ALA A 56 -11.02 -5.15 -11.87
CA ALA A 56 -10.07 -6.11 -11.29
C ALA A 56 -10.77 -7.09 -10.33
N ILE A 57 -11.69 -6.61 -9.49
CA ILE A 57 -12.49 -7.45 -8.60
C ILE A 57 -13.37 -8.40 -9.42
N GLU A 58 -14.07 -7.90 -10.44
CA GLU A 58 -14.93 -8.71 -11.30
C GLU A 58 -14.15 -9.81 -12.03
N GLN A 59 -12.97 -9.47 -12.57
CA GLN A 59 -12.09 -10.44 -13.22
C GLN A 59 -11.61 -11.52 -12.26
N GLN A 60 -11.12 -11.12 -11.07
CA GLN A 60 -10.59 -12.06 -10.09
C GLN A 60 -11.69 -13.00 -9.58
N LEU A 61 -12.85 -12.46 -9.21
CA LEU A 61 -13.99 -13.28 -8.77
C LEU A 61 -14.51 -14.19 -9.88
N GLY A 62 -14.46 -13.73 -11.14
CA GLY A 62 -14.79 -14.57 -12.30
C GLY A 62 -13.82 -15.74 -12.49
N VAL A 63 -12.51 -15.52 -12.29
CA VAL A 63 -11.49 -16.59 -12.29
C VAL A 63 -11.75 -17.59 -11.15
N ASP A 64 -12.17 -17.09 -9.99
CA ASP A 64 -12.50 -17.92 -8.83
C ASP A 64 -13.87 -18.63 -8.96
N GLY A 65 -14.60 -18.39 -10.06
CA GLY A 65 -15.85 -19.07 -10.42
C GLY A 65 -17.12 -18.46 -9.83
N TYR A 66 -17.05 -17.27 -9.26
CA TYR A 66 -18.21 -16.53 -8.77
C TYR A 66 -18.93 -15.80 -9.91
N GLN A 67 -20.25 -15.64 -9.76
CA GLN A 67 -21.09 -14.94 -10.74
C GLN A 67 -21.70 -13.67 -10.14
N GLN A 68 -21.76 -12.59 -10.91
CA GLN A 68 -22.39 -11.36 -10.45
C GLN A 68 -23.92 -11.52 -10.44
N ALA A 69 -24.56 -11.15 -9.34
CA ALA A 69 -26.02 -11.15 -9.18
C ALA A 69 -26.49 -9.87 -8.50
N THR A 70 -27.22 -9.02 -9.23
CA THR A 70 -27.73 -7.75 -8.70
C THR A 70 -28.86 -7.95 -7.69
N SER A 71 -29.60 -9.05 -7.81
CA SER A 71 -30.71 -9.40 -6.91
C SER A 71 -30.36 -10.66 -6.11
N ASN A 72 -30.53 -10.60 -4.78
CA ASN A 72 -30.25 -11.68 -3.84
C ASN A 72 -28.87 -12.35 -4.03
N PRO A 73 -27.75 -11.59 -3.99
CA PRO A 73 -26.41 -12.19 -4.00
C PRO A 73 -26.14 -13.00 -2.72
N ASP A 74 -25.22 -13.95 -2.75
CA ASP A 74 -24.79 -14.70 -1.56
C ASP A 74 -23.87 -13.84 -0.67
N PHE A 75 -23.11 -12.91 -1.26
CA PHE A 75 -22.25 -11.97 -0.55
C PHE A 75 -22.12 -10.63 -1.28
N LEU A 76 -21.70 -9.62 -0.52
CA LEU A 76 -21.40 -8.29 -1.03
C LEU A 76 -19.89 -8.05 -0.99
N VAL A 77 -19.37 -7.33 -1.97
CA VAL A 77 -17.96 -6.92 -2.01
C VAL A 77 -17.88 -5.40 -2.05
N THR A 78 -17.08 -4.82 -1.15
CA THR A 78 -16.79 -3.38 -1.10
C THR A 78 -15.29 -3.17 -0.96
N TYR A 79 -14.80 -1.97 -1.28
CA TYR A 79 -13.41 -1.60 -1.08
C TYR A 79 -13.28 -0.23 -0.43
N HIS A 80 -12.15 -0.02 0.23
CA HIS A 80 -11.77 1.22 0.90
C HIS A 80 -10.36 1.63 0.47
N LEU A 81 -10.18 2.93 0.20
CA LEU A 81 -8.89 3.51 -0.16
C LEU A 81 -8.49 4.55 0.88
N GLN A 82 -7.26 4.45 1.39
CA GLN A 82 -6.70 5.38 2.37
C GLN A 82 -5.30 5.79 1.94
N VAL A 83 -4.94 7.07 2.10
CA VAL A 83 -3.54 7.53 2.04
C VAL A 83 -3.05 7.74 3.46
N LYS A 84 -1.88 7.20 3.78
CA LYS A 84 -1.16 7.47 5.02
C LYS A 84 0.18 8.10 4.69
N GLN A 85 0.52 9.21 5.33
CA GLN A 85 1.90 9.72 5.29
C GLN A 85 2.76 8.90 6.24
N GLU A 86 3.83 8.31 5.71
CA GLU A 86 4.87 7.65 6.50
C GLU A 86 6.17 8.45 6.37
N VAL A 87 6.93 8.47 7.47
CA VAL A 87 8.25 9.10 7.56
C VAL A 87 9.24 7.99 7.78
N ASP A 88 10.22 7.88 6.89
CA ASP A 88 11.30 6.90 7.00
C ASP A 88 12.63 7.63 7.11
N SER A 89 13.57 7.00 7.82
CA SER A 89 14.90 7.54 8.08
C SER A 89 15.93 6.57 7.56
N ARG A 90 16.62 6.95 6.48
CA ARG A 90 17.72 6.16 5.94
C ARG A 90 19.02 6.62 6.55
N ASN A 91 19.80 5.69 7.09
CA ASN A 91 21.19 5.96 7.46
C ASN A 91 22.00 6.22 6.18
N THR A 92 22.52 7.43 6.02
CA THR A 92 23.35 7.85 4.88
C THR A 92 24.85 7.68 5.14
N GLY A 93 25.21 7.05 6.27
CA GLY A 93 26.59 6.72 6.63
C GLY A 93 27.20 7.74 7.58
N PHE A 94 28.51 7.62 7.82
CA PHE A 94 29.27 8.55 8.66
C PHE A 94 29.86 9.65 7.79
N ASN A 95 29.61 10.92 8.14
CA ASN A 95 30.27 12.02 7.44
C ASN A 95 31.73 12.08 7.92
N THR A 96 32.68 12.25 7.02
CA THR A 96 34.05 12.63 7.37
C THR A 96 34.44 13.76 6.45
N SER A 97 34.81 14.90 7.03
CA SER A 97 35.24 16.07 6.26
C SER A 97 36.69 16.39 6.62
N VAL A 98 37.49 16.68 5.59
CA VAL A 98 38.89 17.10 5.75
C VAL A 98 38.97 18.56 5.31
N GLY A 99 39.32 19.43 6.26
CA GLY A 99 39.48 20.86 6.03
C GLY A 99 40.96 21.25 6.04
N VAL A 100 41.39 22.04 5.05
CA VAL A 100 42.72 22.64 5.04
C VAL A 100 42.57 24.14 5.33
N GLY A 101 42.99 24.54 6.53
CA GLY A 101 42.93 25.94 6.96
C GLY A 101 44.21 26.69 6.58
N ARG A 102 44.10 27.73 5.76
CA ARG A 102 45.20 28.66 5.47
C ARG A 102 45.13 29.85 6.42
N GLY A 103 45.99 29.86 7.44
CA GLY A 103 46.16 31.01 8.32
C GLY A 103 46.80 32.18 7.57
N SER A 104 46.19 33.36 7.62
CA SER A 104 46.86 34.62 7.30
C SER A 104 47.36 35.25 8.60
N TYR A 105 48.59 35.77 8.58
CA TYR A 105 49.39 36.24 9.73
C TYR A 105 50.07 35.17 10.61
N GLY A 106 51.13 34.55 10.07
CA GLY A 106 52.27 34.07 10.87
C GLY A 106 52.10 32.77 11.65
N ARG A 107 51.02 32.00 11.43
CA ARG A 107 50.83 30.68 12.05
C ARG A 107 50.66 29.59 11.00
N TYR A 108 51.41 28.51 11.22
CA TYR A 108 51.41 27.25 10.46
C TYR A 108 50.02 26.85 9.97
N GLY A 109 49.91 26.55 8.67
CA GLY A 109 48.72 25.93 8.11
C GLY A 109 48.52 24.54 8.70
N GLY A 110 47.31 24.25 9.16
CA GLY A 110 46.95 22.98 9.77
C GLY A 110 45.99 22.20 8.86
N MET A 111 46.19 20.89 8.79
CA MET A 111 45.20 19.96 8.25
C MET A 111 44.40 19.40 9.42
N GLY A 112 43.07 19.57 9.40
CA GLY A 112 42.16 19.01 10.39
C GLY A 112 41.25 17.97 9.74
N MET A 113 41.13 16.80 10.38
CA MET A 113 40.12 15.81 10.01
C MET A 113 38.99 15.84 11.04
N THR A 114 37.76 16.07 10.60
CA THR A 114 36.57 16.01 11.44
C THR A 114 35.80 14.75 11.09
N TYR A 115 35.68 13.85 12.07
CA TYR A 115 34.80 12.69 11.99
C TYR A 115 33.42 13.10 12.49
N GLY A 116 32.42 13.09 11.60
CA GLY A 116 31.02 13.30 11.96
C GLY A 116 30.32 11.99 12.32
N GLY A 117 29.34 12.09 13.20
CA GLY A 117 28.50 10.96 13.62
C GLY A 117 27.64 10.39 12.47
N PRO A 118 26.86 9.33 12.76
CA PRO A 118 25.97 8.73 11.77
C PRO A 118 24.95 9.77 11.30
N SER A 119 24.88 9.94 9.98
CA SER A 119 23.96 10.84 9.30
C SER A 119 22.70 10.08 8.90
N TYR A 120 21.54 10.67 9.14
CA TYR A 120 20.25 10.10 8.78
C TYR A 120 19.50 11.08 7.88
N GLU A 121 19.04 10.61 6.74
CA GLU A 121 18.15 11.36 5.86
C GLU A 121 16.71 10.93 6.16
N VAL A 122 15.90 11.89 6.58
CA VAL A 122 14.47 11.68 6.88
C VAL A 122 13.67 12.13 5.67
N TYR A 123 12.90 11.23 5.07
CA TYR A 123 12.02 11.55 3.96
C TYR A 123 10.60 11.07 4.26
N SER A 124 9.62 11.85 3.80
CA SER A 124 8.21 11.50 3.90
C SER A 124 7.70 10.96 2.56
N TYR A 125 6.89 9.92 2.62
CA TYR A 125 6.21 9.37 1.44
C TYR A 125 4.73 9.08 1.73
N GLU A 126 3.92 9.14 0.68
CA GLU A 126 2.51 8.76 0.73
C GLU A 126 2.37 7.25 0.48
N LYS A 127 1.78 6.53 1.42
CA LYS A 127 1.45 5.12 1.30
C LYS A 127 -0.05 4.96 1.06
N GLY A 128 -0.40 4.43 -0.11
CA GLY A 128 -1.77 4.02 -0.40
C GLY A 128 -2.07 2.66 0.24
N ILE A 129 -3.17 2.58 0.99
CA ILE A 129 -3.70 1.35 1.57
C ILE A 129 -5.05 1.11 0.89
N MET A 130 -5.20 -0.07 0.31
CA MET A 130 -6.47 -0.56 -0.21
C MET A 130 -6.90 -1.73 0.66
N THR A 131 -8.19 -1.76 1.00
CA THR A 131 -8.79 -2.85 1.75
C THR A 131 -10.04 -3.30 1.02
N ILE A 132 -10.18 -4.60 0.79
CA ILE A 132 -11.35 -5.22 0.19
C ILE A 132 -12.09 -5.99 1.28
N ASP A 133 -13.39 -5.74 1.40
CA ASP A 133 -14.26 -6.38 2.38
C ASP A 133 -15.31 -7.22 1.68
N VAL A 134 -15.53 -8.42 2.19
CA VAL A 134 -16.67 -9.27 1.85
C VAL A 134 -17.65 -9.26 3.02
N LEU A 135 -18.91 -8.95 2.72
CA LEU A 135 -19.98 -8.78 3.70
C LEU A 135 -21.13 -9.74 3.42
N THR A 136 -21.85 -10.14 4.48
CA THR A 136 -23.14 -10.82 4.33
C THR A 136 -24.22 -9.85 3.79
N PRO A 137 -25.13 -10.30 2.90
CA PRO A 137 -26.17 -9.43 2.34
C PRO A 137 -27.24 -9.00 3.36
N ALA A 138 -27.54 -9.86 4.34
CA ALA A 138 -28.66 -9.67 5.28
C ALA A 138 -28.40 -8.54 6.30
N ASP A 139 -27.20 -8.53 6.88
CA ASP A 139 -26.82 -7.65 7.99
C ASP A 139 -25.51 -6.88 7.74
N LYS A 140 -24.90 -7.01 6.55
CA LYS A 140 -23.63 -6.37 6.18
C LYS A 140 -22.49 -6.70 7.14
N LYS A 141 -22.51 -7.90 7.73
CA LYS A 141 -21.47 -8.39 8.63
C LYS A 141 -20.22 -8.72 7.82
N LEU A 142 -19.06 -8.24 8.27
CA LEU A 142 -17.76 -8.58 7.69
C LEU A 142 -17.48 -10.08 7.87
N ILE A 143 -17.20 -10.77 6.77
CA ILE A 143 -16.83 -12.20 6.75
C ILE A 143 -15.43 -12.44 6.20
N TRP A 144 -14.87 -11.50 5.43
CA TRP A 144 -13.51 -11.56 4.92
C TRP A 144 -12.99 -10.15 4.65
N ARG A 145 -11.70 -9.91 4.89
CA ARG A 145 -10.98 -8.67 4.61
C ARG A 145 -9.58 -8.97 4.07
N GLY A 146 -9.12 -8.21 3.09
CA GLY A 146 -7.77 -8.31 2.51
C GLY A 146 -7.23 -7.02 1.94
#